data_AF-A0A5A8AFC5-F1
#
_entry.id   AF-A0A5A8AFC5-F1
#
_cell.length_a   1.000
_cell.length_b   1.000
_cell.length_c   1.000
_cell.angle_alpha   90.00
_cell.angle_beta   90.00
_cell.angle_gamma   90.00
#
_symmetry.space_group_name_H-M   'P 1'
#
loop_
_entity.id
_entity.type
_entity.pdbx_description
1 polymer ?
#
loop_
_entity_poly.entity_id
_entity_poly.type
_entity_poly.pdbx_seq_one_letter_code
_entity_poly.pdbx_strand_id
1 'polypeptide(L)'
;MKTLQEIATEIDIWEDWRDKYGEFVPKFIEEAKKGNNWKDWDPNTFWEFFEKSNDQCISSLQQGYFSGEEKEKIKENWLEIAPLLQKIALSQDEPLFDTYHELKSIIKKYTKQNRKASTNRLIAGLQPKLLCTIVNEDNLRNFIRKLNEVTQNSNIPITGDWFKNSYAVWSFFLENLDSDLPYENMTLPWQIYEHLVHDLNNTNDMSEISAYSSTIINLLQYKNQIILQGPPGTGKTREAKLIAQNILGLDEKELQESEQFKIIQFHPSYTYEDFVRGIVAKPDDEVTGLIYDAENKILAKFAKEASRNFYNSSDKETTKVTDVWIDQNFEDFKNDIEGNLTEEEFSLSDKINIFKVRGKDFLYGKDWKTPGHLKFDEFKKLIKAVVNKEITLESPKLDKEKFVHSHYRFTYYNSLLQKFFEKHIFNPESQKENPKNYVLVIDEINRANLSSVLGELIYALEYRGEEVESMYEVDGSQKLVLPPNLYIIGTMNTADRSVGHIDYAIRRRFAFVDVLPKNLKTDDGMENFDEILFAEVKSLFTKDDYQTNSDYLADEFKPAEVALGHSYFIDKTEDGGSMDIRLEYEIKPILREYVKDGILKLNALDIIENFGKENTGS
;
A
#
# COMPACT_ATOMS: atom_id res chain seq x y z
N MET A 1 -23.83 -11.22 -28.60
CA MET A 1 -24.10 -11.98 -27.36
C MET A 1 -24.16 -13.46 -27.72
N LYS A 2 -23.43 -14.30 -26.99
CA LYS A 2 -23.39 -15.76 -27.16
C LYS A 2 -24.35 -16.42 -26.15
N THR A 3 -24.76 -17.65 -26.36
CA THR A 3 -25.41 -18.46 -25.31
C THR A 3 -24.37 -18.91 -24.30
N LEU A 4 -24.78 -19.28 -23.08
CA LEU A 4 -23.85 -19.80 -22.08
C LEU A 4 -23.21 -21.12 -22.54
N GLN A 5 -23.95 -21.96 -23.27
CA GLN A 5 -23.46 -23.19 -23.90
C GLN A 5 -22.28 -22.92 -24.84
N GLU A 6 -22.42 -21.91 -25.72
CA GLU A 6 -21.36 -21.54 -26.67
C GLU A 6 -20.10 -21.08 -25.94
N ILE A 7 -20.25 -20.27 -24.89
CA ILE A 7 -19.10 -19.82 -24.08
C ILE A 7 -18.45 -20.99 -23.34
N ALA A 8 -19.24 -21.92 -22.79
CA ALA A 8 -18.71 -23.09 -22.12
C ALA A 8 -17.93 -24.02 -23.06
N THR A 9 -18.27 -24.05 -24.36
CA THR A 9 -17.49 -24.81 -25.37
C THR A 9 -16.20 -24.13 -25.81
N GLU A 10 -16.00 -22.86 -25.45
CA GLU A 10 -14.83 -22.06 -25.84
C GLU A 10 -13.70 -22.10 -24.78
N ILE A 11 -13.92 -22.76 -23.64
CA ILE A 11 -12.96 -22.80 -22.53
C ILE A 11 -12.24 -24.14 -22.40
N ASP A 12 -10.94 -24.08 -22.17
CA ASP A 12 -10.15 -25.25 -21.76
C ASP A 12 -10.40 -25.55 -20.28
N ILE A 13 -11.06 -26.68 -20.01
CA ILE A 13 -11.42 -27.07 -18.65
C ILE A 13 -10.16 -27.51 -17.87
N TRP A 14 -9.97 -26.94 -16.68
CA TRP A 14 -8.88 -27.31 -15.76
C TRP A 14 -9.17 -28.66 -15.10
N GLU A 15 -8.77 -29.74 -15.79
CA GLU A 15 -9.06 -31.12 -15.38
C GLU A 15 -8.54 -31.45 -13.98
N ASP A 16 -7.30 -31.04 -13.65
CA ASP A 16 -6.71 -31.25 -12.32
C ASP A 16 -7.52 -30.62 -11.18
N TRP A 17 -8.11 -29.44 -11.43
CA TRP A 17 -8.93 -28.76 -10.43
C TRP A 17 -10.30 -29.40 -10.30
N ARG A 18 -10.92 -29.74 -11.44
CA ARG A 18 -12.18 -30.48 -11.50
C ARG A 18 -12.08 -31.82 -10.77
N ASP A 19 -11.00 -32.56 -10.97
CA ASP A 19 -10.79 -33.87 -10.36
C ASP A 19 -10.62 -33.77 -8.84
N LYS A 20 -9.85 -32.78 -8.36
CA LYS A 20 -9.74 -32.46 -6.93
C LYS A 20 -11.08 -32.03 -6.33
N TYR A 21 -11.85 -31.20 -7.04
CA TYR A 21 -13.20 -30.81 -6.62
C TYR A 21 -14.10 -32.05 -6.47
N GLY A 22 -14.14 -32.90 -7.49
CA GLY A 22 -14.92 -34.14 -7.50
C GLY A 22 -14.48 -35.15 -6.45
N GLU A 23 -13.20 -35.15 -6.05
CA GLU A 23 -12.71 -36.03 -4.99
C GLU A 23 -13.09 -35.55 -3.58
N PHE A 24 -12.84 -34.27 -3.28
CA PHE A 24 -12.86 -33.77 -1.90
C PHE A 24 -14.23 -33.22 -1.48
N VAL A 25 -15.02 -32.66 -2.40
CA VAL A 25 -16.33 -32.06 -2.07
C VAL A 25 -17.36 -33.09 -1.59
N PRO A 26 -17.53 -34.26 -2.24
CA PRO A 26 -18.43 -35.29 -1.72
C PRO A 26 -18.02 -35.78 -0.32
N LYS A 27 -16.71 -35.97 -0.10
CA LYS A 27 -16.18 -36.38 1.21
C LYS A 27 -16.48 -35.33 2.27
N PHE A 28 -16.31 -34.05 1.94
CA PHE A 28 -16.60 -32.93 2.83
C PHE A 28 -18.07 -32.89 3.26
N ILE A 29 -18.99 -33.08 2.32
CA ILE A 29 -20.44 -33.15 2.60
C ILE A 29 -20.75 -34.34 3.51
N GLU A 30 -20.20 -35.52 3.23
CA GLU A 30 -20.43 -36.72 4.05
C GLU A 30 -19.86 -36.57 5.47
N GLU A 31 -18.69 -35.97 5.64
CA GLU A 31 -18.13 -35.67 6.98
C GLU A 31 -19.00 -34.64 7.72
N ALA A 32 -19.46 -33.58 7.05
CA ALA A 32 -20.32 -32.58 7.65
C ALA A 32 -21.69 -33.15 8.07
N LYS A 33 -22.29 -34.06 7.30
CA LYS A 33 -23.57 -34.72 7.63
C LYS A 33 -23.51 -35.52 8.93
N LYS A 34 -22.35 -36.07 9.30
CA LYS A 34 -22.19 -36.83 10.55
C LYS A 34 -22.38 -35.95 11.79
N GLY A 35 -22.07 -34.65 11.69
CA GLY A 35 -22.12 -33.73 12.84
C GLY A 35 -21.11 -34.06 13.94
N ASN A 36 -20.08 -34.84 13.61
CA ASN A 36 -19.06 -35.31 14.56
C ASN A 36 -18.08 -34.18 14.95
N ASN A 37 -17.29 -34.45 16.00
CA ASN A 37 -16.18 -33.57 16.34
C ASN A 37 -15.16 -33.53 15.19
N TRP A 38 -14.48 -32.41 15.00
CA TRP A 38 -13.48 -32.26 13.93
C TRP A 38 -12.36 -33.30 14.01
N LYS A 39 -12.08 -33.85 15.20
CA LYS A 39 -11.08 -34.92 15.39
C LYS A 39 -11.47 -36.27 14.78
N ASP A 40 -12.77 -36.46 14.54
CA ASP A 40 -13.32 -37.71 14.01
C ASP A 40 -13.49 -37.66 12.49
N TRP A 41 -13.16 -36.52 11.86
CA TRP A 41 -13.17 -36.36 10.41
C TRP A 41 -11.99 -37.08 9.76
N ASP A 42 -12.17 -37.50 8.51
CA ASP A 42 -11.04 -37.91 7.67
C ASP A 42 -9.96 -36.80 7.65
N PRO A 43 -8.70 -37.08 8.05
CA PRO A 43 -7.67 -36.05 8.19
C PRO A 43 -7.37 -35.29 6.88
N ASN A 44 -7.45 -35.97 5.73
CA ASN A 44 -7.17 -35.35 4.43
C ASN A 44 -8.30 -34.39 4.04
N THR A 45 -9.55 -34.82 4.25
CA THR A 45 -10.74 -34.01 3.99
C THR A 45 -10.80 -32.80 4.92
N PHE A 46 -10.55 -32.98 6.22
CA PHE A 46 -10.47 -31.86 7.16
C PHE A 46 -9.34 -30.89 6.78
N TRP A 47 -8.18 -31.44 6.40
CA TRP A 47 -7.05 -30.63 6.02
C TRP A 47 -7.34 -29.77 4.79
N GLU A 48 -7.98 -30.32 3.76
CA GLU A 48 -8.30 -29.60 2.52
C GLU A 48 -9.15 -28.34 2.77
N PHE A 49 -10.18 -28.41 3.62
CA PHE A 49 -11.14 -27.31 3.82
C PHE A 49 -10.77 -26.36 4.96
N PHE A 50 -10.09 -26.85 6.01
CA PHE A 50 -9.80 -26.08 7.21
C PHE A 50 -8.30 -25.79 7.42
N GLU A 51 -7.37 -26.62 6.93
CA GLU A 51 -5.91 -26.49 7.23
C GLU A 51 -5.01 -26.08 6.06
N LYS A 52 -5.42 -26.37 4.83
CA LYS A 52 -4.65 -26.08 3.62
C LYS A 52 -4.73 -24.60 3.28
N SER A 53 -3.57 -23.95 3.15
CA SER A 53 -3.51 -22.50 2.94
C SER A 53 -3.60 -22.07 1.47
N ASN A 54 -3.20 -22.94 0.52
CA ASN A 54 -3.14 -22.65 -0.92
C ASN A 54 -3.64 -23.86 -1.76
N ASP A 55 -4.00 -23.63 -3.02
CA ASP A 55 -4.38 -24.67 -4.01
C ASP A 55 -5.51 -25.60 -3.56
N GLN A 56 -6.58 -25.03 -3.01
CA GLN A 56 -7.73 -25.77 -2.50
C GLN A 56 -8.71 -26.18 -3.59
N CYS A 57 -9.47 -27.24 -3.33
CA CYS A 57 -10.38 -27.84 -4.28
C CYS A 57 -11.61 -26.98 -4.65
N ILE A 58 -11.98 -25.92 -3.91
CA ILE A 58 -13.16 -25.05 -4.21
C ILE A 58 -12.78 -23.76 -4.96
N SER A 59 -11.59 -23.22 -4.73
CA SER A 59 -11.08 -21.99 -5.37
C SER A 59 -9.55 -21.97 -5.26
N SER A 60 -8.85 -21.74 -6.37
CA SER A 60 -7.37 -21.74 -6.46
C SER A 60 -6.70 -20.48 -5.89
N LEU A 61 -7.48 -19.48 -5.50
CA LEU A 61 -6.93 -18.21 -5.01
C LEU A 61 -6.34 -18.33 -3.60
N GLN A 62 -5.16 -17.72 -3.39
CA GLN A 62 -4.56 -17.44 -2.08
C GLN A 62 -5.36 -16.39 -1.25
N GLN A 63 -6.69 -16.35 -1.39
CA GLN A 63 -7.50 -15.30 -0.79
C GLN A 63 -8.12 -15.72 0.55
N GLY A 64 -7.78 -14.95 1.59
CA GLY A 64 -8.56 -14.85 2.82
C GLY A 64 -8.47 -16.06 3.76
N TYR A 65 -7.37 -16.81 3.75
CA TYR A 65 -7.19 -18.00 4.57
C TYR A 65 -7.25 -17.73 6.09
N PHE A 66 -7.70 -18.71 6.87
CA PHE A 66 -7.67 -18.63 8.35
C PHE A 66 -6.22 -18.71 8.84
N SER A 67 -5.78 -17.74 9.65
CA SER A 67 -4.47 -17.81 10.30
C SER A 67 -4.39 -19.02 11.25
N GLY A 68 -3.18 -19.46 11.62
CA GLY A 68 -3.02 -20.59 12.54
C GLY A 68 -3.80 -20.44 13.85
N GLU A 69 -3.85 -19.22 14.41
CA GLU A 69 -4.65 -18.90 15.61
C GLU A 69 -6.16 -18.96 15.35
N GLU A 70 -6.62 -18.51 14.18
CA GLU A 70 -8.04 -18.55 13.80
C GLU A 70 -8.53 -19.99 13.62
N LYS A 71 -7.69 -20.87 13.06
CA LYS A 71 -8.01 -22.30 12.94
C LYS A 71 -8.19 -22.97 14.28
N GLU A 72 -7.30 -22.71 15.24
CA GLU A 72 -7.40 -23.28 16.59
C GLU A 72 -8.67 -22.78 17.29
N LYS A 73 -9.03 -21.50 17.15
CA LYS A 73 -10.29 -20.96 17.70
C LYS A 73 -11.52 -21.60 17.07
N ILE A 74 -11.51 -21.87 15.76
CA ILE A 74 -12.60 -22.59 15.07
C ILE A 74 -12.73 -24.02 15.63
N LYS A 75 -11.61 -24.72 15.86
CA LYS A 75 -11.59 -26.07 16.45
C LYS A 75 -12.05 -26.09 17.90
N GLU A 76 -11.68 -25.10 18.71
CA GLU A 76 -12.09 -24.96 20.10
C GLU A 76 -13.60 -24.73 20.23
N ASN A 77 -14.20 -24.01 19.27
CA ASN A 77 -15.61 -23.66 19.26
C ASN A 77 -16.43 -24.51 18.28
N TRP A 78 -15.95 -25.71 17.97
CA TRP A 78 -16.55 -26.60 16.97
C TRP A 78 -18.00 -26.98 17.31
N LEU A 79 -18.38 -27.01 18.60
CA LEU A 79 -19.75 -27.32 19.03
C LEU A 79 -20.79 -26.29 18.55
N GLU A 80 -20.38 -25.04 18.29
CA GLU A 80 -21.26 -24.01 17.72
C GLU A 80 -21.30 -24.07 16.18
N ILE A 81 -20.23 -24.59 15.55
CA ILE A 81 -20.04 -24.58 14.09
C ILE A 81 -20.60 -25.86 13.45
N ALA A 82 -20.34 -27.02 14.05
CA ALA A 82 -20.70 -28.34 13.51
C ALA A 82 -22.21 -28.50 13.23
N PRO A 83 -23.14 -28.05 14.09
CA PRO A 83 -24.57 -28.17 13.81
C PRO A 83 -25.02 -27.38 12.57
N LEU A 84 -24.39 -26.22 12.31
CA LEU A 84 -24.68 -25.41 11.14
C LEU A 84 -24.10 -26.03 9.87
N LEU A 85 -22.86 -26.52 9.92
CA LEU A 85 -22.26 -27.28 8.81
C LEU A 85 -23.10 -28.52 8.48
N GLN A 86 -23.56 -29.26 9.48
CA GLN A 86 -24.42 -30.43 9.31
C GLN A 86 -25.76 -30.05 8.67
N LYS A 87 -26.41 -28.99 9.18
CA LYS A 87 -27.69 -28.51 8.65
C LYS A 87 -27.59 -28.11 7.18
N ILE A 88 -26.50 -27.43 6.81
CA ILE A 88 -26.22 -27.06 5.41
C ILE A 88 -25.94 -28.31 4.56
N ALA A 89 -25.13 -29.25 5.06
CA ALA A 89 -24.79 -30.49 4.34
C ALA A 89 -26.00 -31.42 4.10
N LEU A 90 -26.99 -31.42 4.99
CA LEU A 90 -28.21 -32.20 4.86
C LEU A 90 -29.21 -31.62 3.84
N SER A 91 -29.17 -30.32 3.57
CA SER A 91 -30.03 -29.65 2.59
C SER A 91 -29.27 -29.47 1.28
N GLN A 92 -29.45 -30.34 0.30
CA GLN A 92 -28.74 -30.20 -1.00
C GLN A 92 -29.59 -29.54 -2.09
N ASP A 93 -30.89 -29.43 -1.87
CA ASP A 93 -31.86 -29.00 -2.90
C ASP A 93 -32.48 -27.62 -2.59
N GLU A 94 -32.33 -27.11 -1.37
CA GLU A 94 -32.86 -25.81 -0.95
C GLU A 94 -31.80 -24.89 -0.32
N PRO A 95 -31.74 -23.61 -0.72
CA PRO A 95 -30.78 -22.67 -0.14
C PRO A 95 -31.21 -22.22 1.27
N LEU A 96 -30.28 -22.26 2.22
CA LEU A 96 -30.51 -21.90 3.62
C LEU A 96 -29.87 -20.54 3.97
N PHE A 97 -30.32 -19.46 3.32
CA PHE A 97 -29.71 -18.12 3.46
C PHE A 97 -29.51 -17.66 4.92
N ASP A 98 -30.51 -17.85 5.78
CA ASP A 98 -30.40 -17.48 7.20
C ASP A 98 -29.32 -18.29 7.93
N THR A 99 -29.22 -19.59 7.61
CA THR A 99 -28.20 -20.48 8.21
C THR A 99 -26.81 -20.16 7.68
N TYR A 100 -26.68 -19.70 6.43
CA TYR A 100 -25.41 -19.22 5.88
C TYR A 100 -24.92 -17.97 6.61
N HIS A 101 -25.80 -16.99 6.81
CA HIS A 101 -25.48 -15.75 7.52
C HIS A 101 -25.19 -16.01 9.00
N GLU A 102 -25.91 -16.95 9.62
CA GLU A 102 -25.63 -17.41 10.98
C GLU A 102 -24.23 -18.02 11.09
N LEU A 103 -23.88 -18.98 10.22
CA LEU A 103 -22.54 -19.58 10.20
C LEU A 103 -21.45 -18.54 9.94
N LYS A 104 -21.71 -17.60 9.01
CA LYS A 104 -20.80 -16.48 8.72
C LYS A 104 -20.60 -15.57 9.94
N SER A 105 -21.67 -15.30 10.69
CA SER A 105 -21.62 -14.51 11.92
C SER A 105 -20.85 -15.24 13.03
N ILE A 106 -21.05 -16.55 13.20
CA ILE A 106 -20.34 -17.36 14.19
C ILE A 106 -18.84 -17.43 13.86
N ILE A 107 -18.47 -17.78 12.63
CA ILE A 107 -17.05 -17.82 12.22
C ILE A 107 -16.40 -16.44 12.40
N LYS A 108 -17.11 -15.35 12.09
CA LYS A 108 -16.63 -13.98 12.28
C LYS A 108 -16.27 -13.67 13.73
N LYS A 109 -16.94 -14.26 14.74
CA LYS A 109 -16.61 -14.06 16.17
C LYS A 109 -15.22 -14.63 16.52
N TYR A 110 -14.76 -15.64 15.77
CA TYR A 110 -13.51 -16.35 16.04
C TYR A 110 -12.36 -15.92 15.13
N THR A 111 -12.61 -14.99 14.20
CA THR A 111 -11.62 -14.45 13.26
C THR A 111 -11.32 -12.98 13.54
N LYS A 112 -10.05 -12.56 13.46
CA LYS A 112 -9.61 -11.18 13.71
C LYS A 112 -9.98 -10.24 12.55
N GLN A 113 -10.06 -10.77 11.34
CA GLN A 113 -10.51 -10.07 10.12
C GLN A 113 -11.83 -10.67 9.63
N ASN A 114 -12.61 -9.92 8.87
CA ASN A 114 -13.84 -10.44 8.26
C ASN A 114 -13.48 -11.37 7.09
N ARG A 115 -13.21 -12.65 7.38
CA ARG A 115 -12.78 -13.70 6.44
C ARG A 115 -13.91 -14.16 5.50
N LYS A 116 -14.57 -13.21 4.84
CA LYS A 116 -15.77 -13.42 4.00
C LYS A 116 -15.56 -14.51 2.95
N ALA A 117 -14.44 -14.47 2.21
CA ALA A 117 -14.14 -15.43 1.15
C ALA A 117 -13.96 -16.86 1.69
N SER A 118 -13.24 -17.05 2.80
CA SER A 118 -13.08 -18.38 3.42
C SER A 118 -14.39 -18.95 3.94
N THR A 119 -15.27 -18.14 4.51
CA THR A 119 -16.59 -18.64 4.95
C THR A 119 -17.51 -18.93 3.77
N ASN A 120 -17.53 -18.07 2.76
CA ASN A 120 -18.26 -18.30 1.51
C ASN A 120 -17.80 -19.61 0.85
N ARG A 121 -16.49 -19.90 0.87
CA ARG A 121 -15.87 -21.15 0.37
C ARG A 121 -16.42 -22.39 1.06
N LEU A 122 -16.43 -22.39 2.40
CA LEU A 122 -16.94 -23.53 3.16
C LEU A 122 -18.40 -23.81 2.83
N ILE A 123 -19.23 -22.77 2.73
CA ILE A 123 -20.67 -22.91 2.46
C ILE A 123 -20.90 -23.36 1.01
N ALA A 124 -20.18 -22.80 0.04
CA ALA A 124 -20.24 -23.24 -1.36
C ALA A 124 -19.84 -24.71 -1.52
N GLY A 125 -18.80 -25.15 -0.80
CA GLY A 125 -18.37 -26.55 -0.79
C GLY A 125 -19.38 -27.50 -0.13
N LEU A 126 -20.23 -27.03 0.77
CA LEU A 126 -21.30 -27.86 1.36
C LEU A 126 -22.55 -27.96 0.50
N GLN A 127 -22.79 -27.00 -0.40
CA GLN A 127 -23.96 -27.01 -1.30
C GLN A 127 -23.54 -26.70 -2.74
N PRO A 128 -22.77 -27.62 -3.35
CA PRO A 128 -22.19 -27.40 -4.68
C PRO A 128 -23.26 -27.39 -5.78
N LYS A 129 -24.46 -27.90 -5.51
CA LYS A 129 -25.63 -27.85 -6.42
C LYS A 129 -26.39 -26.53 -6.39
N LEU A 130 -26.09 -25.63 -5.45
CA LEU A 130 -26.85 -24.40 -5.24
C LEU A 130 -26.00 -23.13 -5.33
N LEU A 131 -24.69 -23.22 -5.09
CA LEU A 131 -23.79 -22.07 -5.03
C LEU A 131 -22.60 -22.25 -5.97
N CYS A 132 -22.17 -21.15 -6.60
CA CYS A 132 -21.01 -21.16 -7.48
C CYS A 132 -19.68 -21.09 -6.71
N THR A 133 -18.59 -21.35 -7.42
CA THR A 133 -17.20 -21.42 -6.89
C THR A 133 -16.50 -20.06 -6.75
N ILE A 134 -17.13 -18.95 -7.15
CA ILE A 134 -16.57 -17.59 -7.05
C ILE A 134 -16.77 -17.02 -5.64
N VAL A 135 -15.80 -17.21 -4.77
CA VAL A 135 -15.91 -16.91 -3.32
C VAL A 135 -15.74 -15.44 -2.96
N ASN A 136 -15.05 -14.66 -3.80
CA ASN A 136 -14.84 -13.22 -3.62
C ASN A 136 -16.09 -12.45 -4.09
N GLU A 137 -16.57 -11.52 -3.27
CA GLU A 137 -17.81 -10.79 -3.52
C GLU A 137 -17.73 -9.80 -4.68
N ASP A 138 -16.60 -9.13 -4.83
CA ASP A 138 -16.40 -8.16 -5.90
C ASP A 138 -16.17 -8.88 -7.23
N ASN A 139 -15.40 -9.98 -7.23
CA ASN A 139 -15.24 -10.83 -8.42
C ASN A 139 -16.59 -11.40 -8.90
N LEU A 140 -17.43 -11.88 -7.97
CA LEU A 140 -18.76 -12.38 -8.31
C LEU A 140 -19.66 -11.29 -8.90
N ARG A 141 -19.63 -10.07 -8.35
CA ARG A 141 -20.39 -8.93 -8.91
C ARG A 141 -19.87 -8.55 -10.29
N ASN A 142 -18.56 -8.52 -10.48
CA ASN A 142 -17.94 -8.26 -11.78
C ASN A 142 -18.32 -9.34 -12.79
N PHE A 143 -18.32 -10.60 -12.38
CA PHE A 143 -18.76 -11.72 -13.20
C PHE A 143 -20.21 -11.57 -13.64
N ILE A 144 -21.11 -11.24 -12.71
CA ILE A 144 -22.53 -11.03 -13.02
C ILE A 144 -22.71 -9.90 -14.05
N ARG A 145 -22.01 -8.77 -13.88
CA ARG A 145 -22.05 -7.68 -14.85
C ARG A 145 -21.60 -8.16 -16.22
N LYS A 146 -20.50 -8.90 -16.29
CA LYS A 146 -19.95 -9.35 -17.56
C LYS A 146 -20.82 -10.42 -18.23
N LEU A 147 -21.33 -11.39 -17.47
CA LEU A 147 -22.31 -12.36 -17.96
C LEU A 147 -23.53 -11.65 -18.55
N ASN A 148 -24.09 -10.67 -17.82
CA ASN A 148 -25.24 -9.89 -18.28
C ASN A 148 -24.96 -9.12 -19.58
N GLU A 149 -23.70 -8.77 -19.85
CA GLU A 149 -23.26 -8.04 -21.05
C GLU A 149 -23.05 -8.97 -22.26
N VAL A 150 -22.44 -10.14 -22.04
CA VAL A 150 -21.97 -11.01 -23.14
C VAL A 150 -22.93 -12.15 -23.48
N THR A 151 -23.80 -12.55 -22.54
CA THR A 151 -24.70 -13.68 -22.71
C THR A 151 -26.10 -13.26 -23.15
N GLN A 152 -26.72 -14.04 -24.04
CA GLN A 152 -28.11 -13.82 -24.44
C GLN A 152 -29.03 -14.20 -23.27
N ASN A 153 -30.07 -13.40 -23.04
CA ASN A 153 -31.12 -13.65 -22.03
C ASN A 153 -30.65 -13.67 -20.55
N SER A 154 -29.43 -13.25 -20.25
CA SER A 154 -29.00 -13.03 -18.87
C SER A 154 -29.56 -11.73 -18.31
N ASN A 155 -30.29 -11.84 -17.20
CA ASN A 155 -30.70 -10.69 -16.39
C ASN A 155 -30.52 -11.04 -14.89
N ILE A 156 -29.31 -11.43 -14.54
CA ILE A 156 -28.99 -11.85 -13.17
C ILE A 156 -28.91 -10.59 -12.29
N PRO A 157 -29.76 -10.45 -11.27
CA PRO A 157 -29.77 -9.26 -10.42
C PRO A 157 -28.54 -9.24 -9.49
N ILE A 158 -27.94 -8.06 -9.32
CA ILE A 158 -26.88 -7.85 -8.34
C ILE A 158 -27.49 -7.32 -7.05
N THR A 159 -27.32 -8.08 -5.98
CA THR A 159 -27.74 -7.71 -4.62
C THR A 159 -26.52 -7.42 -3.72
N GLY A 160 -26.77 -6.85 -2.54
CA GLY A 160 -25.76 -6.68 -1.51
C GLY A 160 -25.40 -7.96 -0.73
N ASP A 161 -25.88 -9.13 -1.18
CA ASP A 161 -25.71 -10.41 -0.50
C ASP A 161 -25.01 -11.42 -1.43
N TRP A 162 -23.80 -11.84 -1.05
CA TRP A 162 -23.01 -12.81 -1.79
C TRP A 162 -23.75 -14.13 -2.03
N PHE A 163 -24.50 -14.65 -1.05
CA PHE A 163 -25.15 -15.96 -1.21
C PHE A 163 -26.26 -15.90 -2.25
N LYS A 164 -27.02 -14.80 -2.27
CA LYS A 164 -28.09 -14.58 -3.27
C LYS A 164 -27.52 -14.41 -4.67
N ASN A 165 -26.43 -13.66 -4.78
CA ASN A 165 -25.72 -13.47 -6.05
C ASN A 165 -25.14 -14.79 -6.57
N SER A 166 -24.53 -15.59 -5.67
CA SER A 166 -23.90 -16.88 -6.03
C SER A 166 -24.95 -17.91 -6.46
N TYR A 167 -26.08 -17.95 -5.74
CA TYR A 167 -27.24 -18.76 -6.10
C TYR A 167 -27.81 -18.34 -7.47
N ALA A 168 -28.02 -17.04 -7.70
CA ALA A 168 -28.59 -16.55 -8.96
C ALA A 168 -27.69 -16.84 -10.17
N VAL A 169 -26.37 -16.74 -10.02
CA VAL A 169 -25.40 -17.16 -11.05
C VAL A 169 -25.53 -18.64 -11.32
N TRP A 170 -25.57 -19.48 -10.28
CA TRP A 170 -25.65 -20.91 -10.48
C TRP A 170 -26.98 -21.36 -11.09
N SER A 171 -28.10 -20.76 -10.68
CA SER A 171 -29.42 -21.00 -11.30
C SER A 171 -29.40 -20.68 -12.79
N PHE A 172 -28.79 -19.55 -13.18
CA PHE A 172 -28.61 -19.22 -14.60
C PHE A 172 -27.78 -20.28 -15.35
N PHE A 173 -26.74 -20.83 -14.72
CA PHE A 173 -25.93 -21.90 -15.32
C PHE A 173 -26.74 -23.18 -15.55
N LEU A 174 -27.57 -23.57 -14.57
CA LEU A 174 -28.42 -24.76 -14.68
C LEU A 174 -29.51 -24.62 -15.74
N GLU A 175 -30.04 -23.42 -15.94
CA GLU A 175 -31.08 -23.15 -16.94
C GLU A 175 -30.53 -23.11 -18.38
N ASN A 176 -29.21 -22.91 -18.56
CA ASN A 176 -28.62 -22.59 -19.86
C ASN A 176 -27.44 -23.51 -20.28
N LEU A 177 -27.20 -24.61 -19.57
CA LEU A 177 -26.23 -25.65 -19.95
C LEU A 177 -26.92 -27.02 -20.11
N ASP A 178 -26.87 -27.59 -21.31
CA ASP A 178 -27.30 -28.95 -21.62
C ASP A 178 -26.29 -29.96 -21.06
N SER A 179 -26.57 -30.47 -19.86
CA SER A 179 -26.03 -31.76 -19.40
C SER A 179 -26.82 -32.28 -18.20
N ASP A 180 -27.13 -33.59 -18.20
CA ASP A 180 -27.33 -34.34 -16.96
C ASP A 180 -26.14 -34.05 -16.04
N LEU A 181 -26.39 -33.63 -14.79
CA LEU A 181 -25.40 -33.12 -13.84
C LEU A 181 -24.38 -34.18 -13.36
N PRO A 182 -23.09 -34.05 -13.72
CA PRO A 182 -22.01 -34.43 -12.81
C PRO A 182 -21.26 -33.18 -12.31
N TYR A 183 -20.42 -33.40 -11.29
CA TYR A 183 -19.47 -32.45 -10.71
C TYR A 183 -18.56 -31.75 -11.76
N GLU A 184 -18.60 -32.19 -13.02
CA GLU A 184 -17.84 -31.67 -14.16
C GLU A 184 -18.14 -30.19 -14.47
N ASN A 185 -19.34 -29.70 -14.14
CA ASN A 185 -19.75 -28.32 -14.46
C ASN A 185 -19.61 -27.33 -13.29
N MET A 186 -19.33 -27.80 -12.06
CA MET A 186 -19.38 -26.96 -10.85
C MET A 186 -18.20 -25.98 -10.75
N THR A 187 -17.12 -26.24 -11.46
CA THR A 187 -15.98 -25.34 -11.59
C THR A 187 -16.17 -24.33 -12.72
N LEU A 188 -17.10 -24.54 -13.65
CA LEU A 188 -17.32 -23.67 -14.82
C LEU A 188 -17.60 -22.21 -14.47
N PRO A 189 -18.34 -21.83 -13.42
CA PRO A 189 -18.54 -20.42 -13.11
C PRO A 189 -17.22 -19.66 -12.92
N TRP A 190 -16.26 -20.26 -12.21
CA TRP A 190 -14.93 -19.68 -12.06
C TRP A 190 -14.14 -19.70 -13.38
N GLN A 191 -14.17 -20.81 -14.12
CA GLN A 191 -13.39 -20.94 -15.36
C GLN A 191 -13.94 -20.05 -16.48
N ILE A 192 -15.26 -19.84 -16.52
CA ILE A 192 -15.93 -18.87 -17.39
C ILE A 192 -15.71 -17.45 -16.87
N TYR A 193 -15.65 -17.22 -15.56
CA TYR A 193 -15.23 -15.91 -15.04
C TYR A 193 -13.82 -15.57 -15.49
N GLU A 194 -12.88 -16.49 -15.28
CA GLU A 194 -11.51 -16.37 -15.77
C GLU A 194 -11.53 -16.18 -17.28
N HIS A 195 -12.23 -16.99 -18.07
CA HIS A 195 -12.29 -16.83 -19.52
C HIS A 195 -12.96 -15.53 -19.98
N LEU A 196 -14.03 -15.06 -19.37
CA LEU A 196 -14.72 -13.81 -19.76
C LEU A 196 -13.98 -12.56 -19.29
N VAL A 197 -13.26 -12.66 -18.18
CA VAL A 197 -12.30 -11.65 -17.74
C VAL A 197 -11.01 -11.75 -18.58
N HIS A 198 -10.65 -12.94 -19.04
CA HIS A 198 -9.54 -13.19 -19.98
C HIS A 198 -9.90 -12.87 -21.43
N ASP A 199 -11.18 -12.82 -21.81
CA ASP A 199 -11.64 -12.37 -23.13
C ASP A 199 -11.77 -10.84 -23.18
N LEU A 200 -11.83 -10.17 -22.02
CA LEU A 200 -11.41 -8.79 -21.87
C LEU A 200 -9.87 -8.64 -21.93
N ASN A 201 -9.12 -9.72 -21.67
CA ASN A 201 -7.66 -9.77 -21.84
C ASN A 201 -7.21 -10.30 -23.23
N ASN A 202 -8.15 -10.72 -24.10
CA ASN A 202 -7.93 -11.20 -25.48
C ASN A 202 -8.45 -10.22 -26.55
N THR A 203 -8.82 -9.00 -26.18
CA THR A 203 -8.26 -7.87 -26.91
C THR A 203 -6.88 -7.64 -26.30
N ASN A 204 -5.86 -8.11 -27.02
CA ASN A 204 -4.44 -8.07 -26.66
C ASN A 204 -4.10 -6.87 -25.76
N ASP A 205 -3.84 -7.08 -24.46
CA ASP A 205 -2.79 -6.39 -23.68
C ASP A 205 -2.81 -6.57 -22.14
N MET A 206 -3.90 -7.01 -21.51
CA MET A 206 -4.00 -6.91 -20.04
C MET A 206 -3.47 -8.13 -19.24
N SER A 207 -2.82 -9.11 -19.89
CA SER A 207 -2.10 -10.20 -19.19
C SER A 207 -0.70 -9.78 -18.74
N GLU A 208 -0.03 -8.91 -19.49
CA GLU A 208 1.26 -8.34 -19.09
C GLU A 208 1.09 -7.28 -18.01
N ILE A 209 0.03 -6.46 -18.03
CA ILE A 209 -0.14 -5.34 -17.08
C ILE A 209 -0.43 -5.82 -15.64
N SER A 210 -1.20 -6.91 -15.47
CA SER A 210 -1.43 -7.58 -14.18
C SER A 210 -0.17 -8.29 -13.64
N ALA A 211 0.55 -8.99 -14.51
CA ALA A 211 1.83 -9.62 -14.19
C ALA A 211 2.94 -8.59 -13.91
N TYR A 212 2.95 -7.47 -14.62
CA TYR A 212 3.89 -6.36 -14.47
C TYR A 212 3.63 -5.59 -13.19
N SER A 213 2.37 -5.24 -12.91
CA SER A 213 1.97 -4.60 -11.65
C SER A 213 2.31 -5.47 -10.44
N SER A 214 2.01 -6.78 -10.51
CA SER A 214 2.39 -7.72 -9.44
C SER A 214 3.90 -7.90 -9.32
N THR A 215 4.65 -7.89 -10.42
CA THR A 215 6.12 -7.92 -10.42
C THR A 215 6.71 -6.68 -9.75
N ILE A 216 6.19 -5.49 -10.05
CA ILE A 216 6.65 -4.24 -9.42
C ILE A 216 6.33 -4.23 -7.93
N ILE A 217 5.12 -4.67 -7.54
CA ILE A 217 4.75 -4.76 -6.12
C ILE A 217 5.67 -5.74 -5.39
N ASN A 218 5.94 -6.91 -5.94
CA ASN A 218 6.87 -7.89 -5.37
C ASN A 218 8.29 -7.33 -5.28
N LEU A 219 8.75 -6.61 -6.31
CA LEU A 219 10.05 -5.94 -6.31
C LEU A 219 10.13 -4.87 -5.23
N LEU A 220 9.07 -4.07 -5.06
CA LEU A 220 8.99 -3.04 -4.03
C LEU A 220 8.91 -3.65 -2.63
N GLN A 221 8.22 -4.76 -2.44
CA GLN A 221 8.22 -5.51 -1.17
C GLN A 221 9.60 -6.10 -0.85
N TYR A 222 10.34 -6.54 -1.86
CA TYR A 222 11.69 -7.07 -1.68
C TYR A 222 12.73 -5.97 -1.42
N LYS A 223 12.67 -4.86 -2.17
CA LYS A 223 13.67 -3.78 -2.11
C LYS A 223 13.32 -2.64 -1.18
N ASN A 224 12.06 -2.49 -0.79
CA ASN A 224 11.47 -1.34 -0.07
C ASN A 224 11.55 0.01 -0.80
N GLN A 225 12.29 0.08 -1.91
CA GLN A 225 12.37 1.29 -2.73
C GLN A 225 12.59 0.99 -4.21
N ILE A 226 11.87 1.73 -5.06
CA ILE A 226 11.99 1.66 -6.51
C ILE A 226 12.04 3.06 -7.12
N ILE A 227 12.59 3.18 -8.32
CA ILE A 227 12.50 4.36 -9.18
C ILE A 227 11.82 3.93 -10.48
N LEU A 228 10.64 4.49 -10.73
CA LEU A 228 9.97 4.43 -12.01
C LEU A 228 10.63 5.47 -12.93
N GLN A 229 11.34 5.04 -13.95
CA GLN A 229 12.03 5.91 -14.89
C GLN A 229 11.48 5.76 -16.30
N GLY A 230 11.61 6.79 -17.11
CA GLY A 230 11.21 6.74 -18.51
C GLY A 230 10.87 8.11 -19.07
N PRO A 231 10.45 8.17 -20.33
CA PRO A 231 10.24 9.44 -21.00
C PRO A 231 9.06 10.23 -20.42
N PRO A 232 8.99 11.55 -20.66
CA PRO A 232 7.88 12.36 -20.17
C PRO A 232 6.55 11.90 -20.76
N GLY A 233 5.47 11.93 -19.97
CA GLY A 233 4.12 11.57 -20.43
C GLY A 233 3.80 10.08 -20.46
N THR A 234 4.61 9.22 -19.82
CA THR A 234 4.33 7.77 -19.69
C THR A 234 3.54 7.39 -18.43
N GLY A 235 3.02 8.36 -17.68
CA GLY A 235 2.16 8.10 -16.52
C GLY A 235 2.89 7.60 -15.26
N LYS A 236 4.21 7.75 -15.14
CA LYS A 236 5.00 7.30 -13.96
C LYS A 236 4.41 7.72 -12.61
N THR A 237 3.98 8.97 -12.47
CA THR A 237 3.38 9.49 -11.23
C THR A 237 2.01 8.87 -10.96
N ARG A 238 1.23 8.57 -12.01
CA ARG A 238 -0.03 7.82 -11.91
C ARG A 238 0.25 6.39 -11.45
N GLU A 239 1.24 5.74 -12.06
CA GLU A 239 1.66 4.37 -11.72
C GLU A 239 2.13 4.26 -10.26
N ALA A 240 2.94 5.22 -9.79
CA ALA A 240 3.36 5.27 -8.39
C ALA A 240 2.18 5.35 -7.42
N LYS A 241 1.13 6.10 -7.75
CA LYS A 241 -0.10 6.18 -6.95
C LYS A 241 -0.87 4.87 -6.97
N LEU A 242 -0.98 4.20 -8.13
CA LEU A 242 -1.65 2.90 -8.24
C LEU A 242 -0.93 1.82 -7.42
N ILE A 243 0.40 1.79 -7.46
CA ILE A 243 1.19 0.89 -6.62
C ILE A 243 0.93 1.18 -5.13
N ALA A 244 0.86 2.46 -4.75
CA ALA A 244 0.54 2.85 -3.38
C ALA A 244 -0.86 2.41 -2.94
N GLN A 245 -1.88 2.60 -3.78
CA GLN A 245 -3.25 2.12 -3.54
C GLN A 245 -3.27 0.62 -3.28
N ASN A 246 -2.57 -0.16 -4.11
CA ASN A 246 -2.50 -1.62 -3.96
C ASN A 246 -1.79 -2.05 -2.67
N ILE A 247 -0.67 -1.42 -2.31
CA ILE A 247 0.09 -1.75 -1.09
C ILE A 247 -0.67 -1.39 0.18
N LEU A 248 -1.45 -0.31 0.14
CA LEU A 248 -2.19 0.20 1.28
C LEU A 248 -3.62 -0.37 1.36
N GLY A 249 -4.13 -0.93 0.27
CA GLY A 249 -5.51 -1.40 0.16
C GLY A 249 -6.52 -0.26 0.22
N LEU A 250 -6.18 0.90 -0.34
CA LEU A 250 -6.97 2.13 -0.31
C LEU A 250 -7.39 2.51 -1.73
N ASP A 251 -8.58 3.10 -1.87
CA ASP A 251 -8.98 3.74 -3.12
C ASP A 251 -8.30 5.12 -3.32
N GLU A 252 -8.51 5.76 -4.47
CA GLU A 252 -7.86 7.04 -4.78
C GLU A 252 -8.21 8.17 -3.80
N LYS A 253 -9.46 8.23 -3.33
CA LYS A 253 -9.89 9.28 -2.39
C LYS A 253 -9.31 9.03 -1.02
N GLU A 254 -9.40 7.79 -0.55
CA GLU A 254 -8.83 7.35 0.72
C GLU A 254 -7.31 7.56 0.75
N LEU A 255 -6.61 7.30 -0.37
CA LEU A 255 -5.17 7.50 -0.48
C LEU A 255 -4.77 8.96 -0.23
N GLN A 256 -5.52 9.93 -0.77
CA GLN A 256 -5.21 11.36 -0.63
C GLN A 256 -5.38 11.87 0.81
N GLU A 257 -6.29 11.27 1.55
CA GLU A 257 -6.60 11.65 2.94
C GLU A 257 -5.82 10.80 3.96
N SER A 258 -5.14 9.74 3.51
CA SER A 258 -4.46 8.79 4.39
C SER A 258 -3.14 9.31 4.92
N GLU A 259 -2.97 9.21 6.24
CA GLU A 259 -1.69 9.43 6.92
C GLU A 259 -0.62 8.38 6.53
N GLN A 260 -1.00 7.28 5.87
CA GLN A 260 -0.08 6.24 5.41
C GLN A 260 0.55 6.56 4.04
N PHE A 261 0.11 7.63 3.38
CA PHE A 261 0.58 8.01 2.06
C PHE A 261 1.07 9.45 2.04
N LYS A 262 2.19 9.68 1.37
CA LYS A 262 2.67 11.04 1.12
C LYS A 262 3.31 11.12 -0.25
N ILE A 263 2.99 12.18 -0.99
CA ILE A 263 3.63 12.51 -2.26
C ILE A 263 4.29 13.88 -2.16
N ILE A 264 5.53 13.96 -2.61
CA ILE A 264 6.29 15.21 -2.72
C ILE A 264 6.97 15.27 -4.09
N GLN A 265 7.36 16.47 -4.51
CA GLN A 265 8.13 16.69 -5.72
C GLN A 265 9.48 17.33 -5.37
N PHE A 266 10.57 16.86 -5.98
CA PHE A 266 11.88 17.44 -5.80
C PHE A 266 12.13 18.62 -6.75
N HIS A 267 12.81 19.62 -6.22
CA HIS A 267 13.30 20.80 -6.94
C HIS A 267 14.82 20.93 -6.79
N PRO A 268 15.52 21.64 -7.69
CA PRO A 268 16.99 21.77 -7.63
C PRO A 268 17.56 22.31 -6.31
N SER A 269 16.77 23.10 -5.59
CA SER A 269 17.16 23.67 -4.29
C SER A 269 16.89 22.76 -3.10
N TYR A 270 16.44 21.51 -3.30
CA TYR A 270 16.13 20.61 -2.18
C TYR A 270 17.42 20.21 -1.46
N THR A 271 17.45 20.38 -0.15
CA THR A 271 18.61 20.04 0.68
C THR A 271 18.28 18.95 1.71
N TYR A 272 19.30 18.48 2.42
CA TYR A 272 19.13 17.56 3.55
C TYR A 272 18.25 18.18 4.64
N GLU A 273 18.42 19.48 4.86
CA GLU A 273 17.70 20.32 5.83
C GLU A 273 16.23 20.50 5.49
N ASP A 274 15.83 20.26 4.24
CA ASP A 274 14.43 20.29 3.81
C ASP A 274 13.77 18.91 3.90
N PHE A 275 14.54 17.83 3.69
CA PHE A 275 13.98 16.49 3.52
C PHE A 275 14.10 15.59 4.74
N VAL A 276 15.26 15.61 5.40
CA VAL A 276 15.61 14.67 6.47
C VAL A 276 15.49 15.33 7.83
N ARG A 277 16.43 16.20 8.18
CA ARG A 277 16.50 16.94 9.44
C ARG A 277 17.15 18.28 9.16
N GLY A 278 16.63 19.35 9.74
CA GLY A 278 17.18 20.69 9.51
C GLY A 278 16.94 21.63 10.68
N ILE A 279 17.80 22.65 10.77
CA ILE A 279 17.69 23.70 11.78
C ILE A 279 16.58 24.68 11.39
N VAL A 280 15.71 24.98 12.34
CA VAL A 280 14.63 25.97 12.22
C VAL A 280 14.88 27.10 13.22
N ALA A 281 14.75 28.34 12.77
CA ALA A 281 14.78 29.51 13.63
C ALA A 281 13.36 29.80 14.14
N LYS A 282 13.22 29.88 15.47
CA LYS A 282 11.98 30.27 16.16
C LYS A 282 12.21 31.59 16.90
N PRO A 283 11.23 32.50 16.94
CA PRO A 283 11.33 33.72 17.73
C PRO A 283 11.52 33.38 19.22
N ASP A 284 12.42 34.09 19.90
CA ASP A 284 12.52 34.07 21.36
C ASP A 284 11.66 35.20 21.94
N ASP A 285 10.72 34.90 22.83
CA ASP A 285 9.85 35.91 23.43
C ASP A 285 10.55 36.82 24.45
N GLU A 286 11.78 36.50 24.89
CA GLU A 286 12.52 37.27 25.91
C GLU A 286 13.61 38.20 25.36
N VAL A 287 14.22 37.84 24.24
CA VAL A 287 15.28 38.60 23.59
C VAL A 287 14.78 38.89 22.19
N THR A 288 15.05 40.07 21.62
CA THR A 288 14.87 40.34 20.19
C THR A 288 15.82 39.47 19.34
N GLY A 289 15.75 38.15 19.49
CA GLY A 289 16.66 37.14 18.99
C GLY A 289 15.93 35.87 18.54
N LEU A 290 16.70 34.94 17.98
CA LEU A 290 16.21 33.70 17.39
C LEU A 290 16.79 32.51 18.14
N ILE A 291 15.95 31.49 18.38
CA ILE A 291 16.36 30.17 18.85
C ILE A 291 16.48 29.25 17.64
N TYR A 292 17.60 28.56 17.51
CA TYR A 292 17.83 27.57 16.46
C TYR A 292 17.65 26.17 17.04
N ASP A 293 16.71 25.40 16.50
CA ASP A 293 16.46 24.02 16.92
C ASP A 293 16.42 23.07 15.72
N ALA A 294 16.95 21.86 15.91
CA ALA A 294 16.94 20.84 14.87
C ALA A 294 15.61 20.08 14.92
N GLU A 295 14.98 19.93 13.75
CA GLU A 295 13.70 19.24 13.65
C GLU A 295 13.73 18.14 12.58
N ASN A 296 12.96 17.08 12.82
CA ASN A 296 12.63 16.10 11.79
C ASN A 296 11.84 16.78 10.66
N LYS A 297 12.22 16.50 9.41
CA LYS A 297 11.55 17.00 8.21
C LYS A 297 10.73 15.89 7.58
N ILE A 298 10.46 15.96 6.27
CA ILE A 298 9.45 15.11 5.61
C ILE A 298 9.74 13.61 5.80
N LEU A 299 10.92 13.14 5.42
CA LEU A 299 11.27 11.73 5.50
C LEU A 299 11.38 11.27 6.96
N ALA A 300 12.03 12.06 7.81
CA ALA A 300 12.25 11.67 9.21
C ALA A 300 10.94 11.64 10.02
N LYS A 301 10.03 12.60 9.80
CA LYS A 301 8.69 12.60 10.43
C LYS A 301 7.90 11.36 9.99
N PHE A 302 7.85 11.11 8.68
CA PHE A 302 7.12 9.99 8.13
C PHE A 302 7.71 8.62 8.56
N ALA A 303 9.03 8.53 8.64
CA ALA A 303 9.70 7.35 9.17
C ALA A 303 9.45 7.15 10.67
N LYS A 304 9.32 8.23 11.47
CA LYS A 304 8.96 8.16 12.90
C LYS A 304 7.53 7.59 13.06
N GLU A 305 6.58 8.03 12.25
CA GLU A 305 5.20 7.53 12.22
C GLU A 305 5.14 6.05 11.80
N ALA A 306 5.82 5.69 10.70
CA ALA A 306 5.89 4.31 10.25
C ALA A 306 6.56 3.38 11.29
N SER A 307 7.63 3.86 11.93
CA SER A 307 8.36 3.12 12.97
C SER A 307 7.49 2.86 14.19
N ARG A 308 6.72 3.87 14.62
CA ARG A 308 5.73 3.72 15.70
C ARG A 308 4.84 2.51 15.43
N ASN A 309 4.18 2.48 14.28
CA ASN A 309 3.25 1.41 13.96
C ASN A 309 3.98 0.06 13.81
N PHE A 310 5.16 0.04 13.20
CA PHE A 310 5.95 -1.18 13.04
C PHE A 310 6.30 -1.84 14.38
N TYR A 311 6.77 -1.06 15.36
CA TYR A 311 7.11 -1.59 16.67
C TYR A 311 5.87 -1.93 17.50
N ASN A 312 4.84 -1.09 17.45
CA ASN A 312 3.58 -1.34 18.15
C ASN A 312 2.81 -2.55 17.61
N SER A 313 3.05 -2.97 16.36
CA SER A 313 2.44 -4.17 15.77
C SER A 313 3.32 -5.43 15.87
N SER A 314 4.57 -5.30 16.31
CA SER A 314 5.52 -6.41 16.42
C SER A 314 5.62 -6.94 17.85
N ASP A 315 5.42 -8.25 18.04
CA ASP A 315 5.59 -8.93 19.33
C ASP A 315 7.07 -9.05 19.78
N LYS A 316 8.04 -8.57 18.98
CA LYS A 316 9.46 -8.96 19.11
C LYS A 316 10.38 -7.96 19.83
N GLU A 317 10.01 -6.69 20.05
CA GLU A 317 10.95 -5.68 20.55
C GLU A 317 10.38 -4.76 21.66
N THR A 318 10.26 -5.28 22.89
CA THR A 318 9.74 -4.53 24.05
C THR A 318 10.48 -3.20 24.30
N THR A 319 11.80 -3.16 24.11
CA THR A 319 12.60 -1.94 24.34
C THR A 319 12.25 -0.82 23.36
N LYS A 320 11.99 -1.13 22.08
CA LYS A 320 11.62 -0.12 21.08
C LYS A 320 10.17 0.33 21.24
N VAL A 321 9.28 -0.57 21.66
CA VAL A 321 7.90 -0.20 22.06
C VAL A 321 7.92 0.81 23.21
N THR A 322 8.78 0.60 24.21
CA THR A 322 8.96 1.56 25.30
C THR A 322 9.43 2.92 24.80
N ASP A 323 10.45 2.97 23.93
CA ASP A 323 10.98 4.25 23.40
C ASP A 323 9.94 5.01 22.58
N VAL A 324 9.20 4.29 21.72
CA VAL A 324 8.08 4.84 20.94
C VAL A 324 6.99 5.43 21.85
N TRP A 325 6.62 4.71 22.92
CA TRP A 325 5.62 5.19 23.88
C TRP A 325 6.11 6.44 24.62
N ILE A 326 7.37 6.47 25.05
CA ILE A 326 7.95 7.62 25.76
C ILE A 326 7.89 8.86 24.87
N ASP A 327 8.33 8.76 23.62
CA ASP A 327 8.35 9.90 22.71
C ASP A 327 6.97 10.48 22.47
N GLN A 328 5.95 9.64 22.27
CA GLN A 328 4.58 10.10 22.05
C GLN A 328 4.00 10.81 23.27
N ASN A 329 4.04 10.13 24.41
CA ASN A 329 3.43 10.66 25.63
C ASN A 329 4.21 11.87 26.14
N PHE A 330 5.52 11.95 25.87
CA PHE A 330 6.30 13.15 26.15
C PHE A 330 5.85 14.34 25.28
N GLU A 331 5.65 14.17 23.97
CA GLU A 331 5.16 15.27 23.12
C GLU A 331 3.74 15.68 23.51
N ASP A 332 2.85 14.74 23.81
CA ASP A 332 1.51 15.05 24.32
C ASP A 332 1.57 15.84 25.63
N PHE A 333 2.44 15.42 26.56
CA PHE A 333 2.65 16.11 27.83
C PHE A 333 3.28 17.50 27.66
N LYS A 334 4.22 17.65 26.73
CA LYS A 334 4.83 18.94 26.39
C LYS A 334 3.79 19.88 25.79
N ASN A 335 2.98 19.42 24.83
CA ASN A 335 1.92 20.20 24.21
C ASN A 335 0.86 20.61 25.25
N ASP A 336 0.54 19.75 26.21
CA ASP A 336 -0.35 20.07 27.33
C ASP A 336 0.23 21.20 28.19
N ILE A 337 1.52 21.12 28.55
CA ILE A 337 2.20 22.21 29.27
C ILE A 337 2.17 23.50 28.45
N GLU A 338 2.59 23.47 27.18
CA GLU A 338 2.64 24.65 26.30
C GLU A 338 1.26 25.30 26.09
N GLY A 339 0.21 24.50 25.90
CA GLY A 339 -1.16 25.00 25.74
C GLY A 339 -1.73 25.68 26.99
N ASN A 340 -1.28 25.27 28.17
CA ASN A 340 -1.70 25.85 29.45
C ASN A 340 -0.83 27.04 29.90
N LEU A 341 0.26 27.36 29.19
CA LEU A 341 1.20 28.45 29.54
C LEU A 341 0.78 29.83 29.02
N THR A 342 -0.47 30.00 28.59
CA THR A 342 -0.87 31.19 27.83
C THR A 342 -0.88 32.49 28.63
N GLU A 343 -1.07 32.48 29.95
CA GLU A 343 -0.79 33.62 30.87
C GLU A 343 -0.42 33.20 32.32
N GLU A 344 -0.47 31.91 32.68
CA GLU A 344 -0.23 31.38 34.03
C GLU A 344 0.94 30.37 34.07
N GLU A 345 1.51 30.12 35.25
CA GLU A 345 2.50 29.04 35.41
C GLU A 345 1.79 27.68 35.48
N PHE A 346 2.33 26.66 34.79
CA PHE A 346 1.84 25.31 34.87
C PHE A 346 2.29 24.64 36.17
N SER A 347 1.35 24.33 37.07
CA SER A 347 1.67 23.72 38.36
C SER A 347 1.96 22.22 38.24
N LEU A 348 3.16 21.82 38.65
CA LEU A 348 3.54 20.41 38.83
C LEU A 348 3.18 19.91 40.24
N SER A 349 3.24 20.79 41.23
CA SER A 349 2.85 20.55 42.63
C SER A 349 2.63 21.90 43.35
N ASP A 350 2.15 21.88 44.59
CA ASP A 350 1.91 23.06 45.44
C ASP A 350 3.09 24.05 45.54
N LYS A 351 4.32 23.63 45.22
CA LYS A 351 5.55 24.42 45.37
C LYS A 351 6.38 24.54 44.10
N ILE A 352 6.01 23.85 43.02
CA ILE A 352 6.83 23.72 41.82
C ILE A 352 5.96 23.95 40.60
N ASN A 353 6.31 24.98 39.84
CA ASN A 353 5.63 25.33 38.60
C ASN A 353 6.64 25.47 37.45
N ILE A 354 6.18 25.18 36.24
CA ILE A 354 6.85 25.50 34.98
C ILE A 354 6.25 26.82 34.50
N PHE A 355 7.08 27.80 34.17
CA PHE A 355 6.59 29.09 33.68
C PHE A 355 6.84 29.30 32.19
N LYS A 356 7.68 28.47 31.56
CA LYS A 356 8.01 28.57 30.13
C LYS A 356 8.60 27.27 29.61
N VAL A 357 8.39 27.00 28.33
CA VAL A 357 9.13 25.99 27.57
C VAL A 357 10.09 26.72 26.64
N ARG A 358 11.38 26.38 26.65
CA ARG A 358 12.39 27.05 25.82
C ARG A 358 13.36 26.04 25.21
N GLY A 359 13.33 25.92 23.89
CA GLY A 359 14.14 24.93 23.18
C GLY A 359 13.87 23.52 23.69
N LYS A 360 14.89 22.88 24.26
CA LYS A 360 14.83 21.51 24.82
C LYS A 360 14.67 21.45 26.35
N ASP A 361 14.21 22.54 26.98
CA ASP A 361 14.08 22.68 28.43
C ASP A 361 12.68 23.14 28.87
N PHE A 362 12.20 22.59 29.99
CA PHE A 362 11.20 23.25 30.83
C PHE A 362 11.88 24.21 31.81
N LEU A 363 11.40 25.45 31.88
CA LEU A 363 11.91 26.49 32.77
C LEU A 363 11.06 26.60 34.03
N TYR A 364 11.71 26.67 35.19
CA TYR A 364 11.07 26.85 36.50
C TYR A 364 11.75 27.93 37.34
N GLY A 365 11.03 28.47 38.33
CA GLY A 365 11.55 29.55 39.18
C GLY A 365 11.56 30.90 38.47
N LYS A 366 10.38 31.39 38.08
CA LYS A 366 10.17 32.65 37.33
C LYS A 366 10.84 33.86 37.98
N ASP A 367 10.80 33.95 39.31
CA ASP A 367 11.35 35.07 40.08
C ASP A 367 12.84 34.92 40.41
N TRP A 368 13.49 33.86 39.95
CA TRP A 368 14.91 33.62 40.25
C TRP A 368 15.80 34.44 39.32
N LYS A 369 16.91 34.95 39.87
CA LYS A 369 17.94 35.67 39.08
C LYS A 369 18.45 34.83 37.88
N THR A 370 18.47 33.52 38.04
CA THR A 370 18.77 32.57 36.98
C THR A 370 17.74 31.45 37.08
N PRO A 371 16.77 31.39 36.17
CA PRO A 371 15.79 30.33 36.13
C PRO A 371 16.44 28.93 36.09
N GLY A 372 15.74 27.97 36.67
CA GLY A 372 16.11 26.57 36.59
C GLY A 372 15.70 25.94 35.25
N HIS A 373 16.44 24.90 34.85
CA HIS A 373 16.24 24.20 33.58
C HIS A 373 16.04 22.70 33.83
N LEU A 374 15.00 22.13 33.22
CA LEU A 374 14.72 20.69 33.22
C LEU A 374 14.79 20.21 31.76
N LYS A 375 15.92 19.59 31.41
CA LYS A 375 16.20 19.06 30.08
C LYS A 375 15.25 17.93 29.71
N PHE A 376 14.71 17.96 28.50
CA PHE A 376 13.82 16.94 27.96
C PHE A 376 14.47 15.55 27.90
N ASP A 377 15.70 15.45 27.40
CA ASP A 377 16.39 14.16 27.27
C ASP A 377 16.60 13.48 28.62
N GLU A 378 16.93 14.27 29.64
CA GLU A 378 17.10 13.76 31.00
C GLU A 378 15.77 13.27 31.56
N PHE A 379 14.68 13.97 31.25
CA PHE A 379 13.33 13.55 31.64
C PHE A 379 12.89 12.26 30.92
N LYS A 380 13.10 12.15 29.61
CA LYS A 380 12.83 10.91 28.84
C LYS A 380 13.62 9.72 29.38
N LYS A 381 14.90 9.90 29.74
CA LYS A 381 15.72 8.85 30.40
C LYS A 381 15.13 8.39 31.72
N LEU A 382 14.61 9.32 32.53
CA LEU A 382 13.96 8.99 33.80
C LEU A 382 12.64 8.23 33.57
N ILE A 383 11.80 8.66 32.62
CA ILE A 383 10.58 7.93 32.25
C ILE A 383 10.93 6.50 31.85
N LYS A 384 11.95 6.32 31.00
CA LYS A 384 12.44 4.99 30.59
C LYS A 384 12.87 4.14 31.79
N ALA A 385 13.61 4.72 32.73
CA ALA A 385 14.06 4.03 33.92
C ALA A 385 12.90 3.62 34.84
N VAL A 386 11.86 4.45 34.96
CA VAL A 386 10.62 4.11 35.71
C VAL A 386 9.87 2.98 35.01
N VAL A 387 9.66 3.07 33.69
CA VAL A 387 8.96 2.05 32.89
C VAL A 387 9.67 0.69 32.96
N ASN A 388 11.01 0.70 32.86
CA ASN A 388 11.85 -0.49 32.96
C ASN A 388 12.00 -1.00 34.41
N LYS A 389 11.37 -0.35 35.39
CA LYS A 389 11.45 -0.68 36.83
C LYS A 389 12.87 -0.60 37.40
N GLU A 390 13.74 0.20 36.81
CA GLU A 390 15.08 0.49 37.32
C GLU A 390 15.04 1.46 38.51
N ILE A 391 14.08 2.37 38.50
CA ILE A 391 13.79 3.32 39.59
C ILE A 391 12.29 3.36 39.86
N THR A 392 11.89 3.83 41.04
CA THR A 392 10.49 4.07 41.42
C THR A 392 10.24 5.57 41.61
N LEU A 393 8.97 6.00 41.51
CA LEU A 393 8.55 7.39 41.81
C LEU A 393 8.82 7.81 43.28
N GLU A 394 9.10 6.83 44.14
CA GLU A 394 9.43 7.00 45.56
C GLU A 394 10.94 6.87 45.83
N SER A 395 11.75 6.56 44.82
CA SER A 395 13.18 6.27 44.99
C SER A 395 13.96 7.52 45.43
N PRO A 396 14.66 7.50 46.58
CA PRO A 396 15.32 8.69 47.11
C PRO A 396 16.71 8.98 46.51
N LYS A 397 17.27 8.08 45.69
CA LYS A 397 18.63 8.23 45.13
C LYS A 397 18.71 7.75 43.69
N LEU A 398 18.91 8.70 42.77
CA LEU A 398 19.32 8.42 41.39
C LEU A 398 20.83 8.13 41.34
N ASP A 399 21.22 7.22 40.45
CA ASP A 399 22.63 6.97 40.13
C ASP A 399 23.28 8.24 39.55
N LYS A 400 24.34 8.72 40.21
CA LYS A 400 25.05 9.95 39.84
C LYS A 400 25.76 9.86 38.49
N GLU A 401 26.17 8.67 38.07
CA GLU A 401 26.88 8.47 36.80
C GLU A 401 25.88 8.42 35.62
N LYS A 402 24.68 7.89 35.86
CA LYS A 402 23.64 7.72 34.83
C LYS A 402 22.74 8.96 34.67
N PHE A 403 22.50 9.69 35.76
CA PHE A 403 21.50 10.77 35.86
C PHE A 403 22.13 12.08 36.37
N VAL A 404 23.18 12.56 35.71
CA VAL A 404 24.03 13.66 36.22
C VAL A 404 23.21 14.92 36.53
N HIS A 405 22.29 15.34 35.66
CA HIS A 405 21.53 16.58 35.89
C HIS A 405 20.34 16.37 36.83
N SER A 406 19.65 15.26 36.66
CA SER A 406 18.46 14.93 37.45
C SER A 406 18.78 14.50 38.87
N HIS A 407 19.98 13.96 39.14
CA HIS A 407 20.44 13.67 40.50
C HIS A 407 20.44 14.92 41.39
N TYR A 408 20.95 16.06 40.90
CA TYR A 408 21.04 17.31 41.67
C TYR A 408 19.72 18.09 41.73
N ARG A 409 18.78 17.81 40.82
CA ARG A 409 17.48 18.49 40.72
C ARG A 409 16.30 17.52 40.88
N PHE A 410 16.52 16.44 41.63
CA PHE A 410 15.59 15.31 41.69
C PHE A 410 14.18 15.73 42.10
N THR A 411 14.04 16.65 43.07
CA THR A 411 12.71 17.13 43.50
C THR A 411 11.87 17.67 42.34
N TYR A 412 12.49 18.43 41.43
CA TYR A 412 11.80 19.02 40.28
C TYR A 412 11.50 17.98 39.20
N TYR A 413 12.46 17.11 38.89
CA TYR A 413 12.24 16.00 37.96
C TYR A 413 11.23 14.99 38.50
N ASN A 414 11.16 14.77 39.81
CA ASN A 414 10.19 13.87 40.41
C ASN A 414 8.77 14.45 40.36
N SER A 415 8.60 15.76 40.58
CA SER A 415 7.30 16.41 40.36
C SER A 415 6.85 16.32 38.89
N LEU A 416 7.77 16.46 37.94
CA LEU A 416 7.51 16.19 36.51
C LEU A 416 7.09 14.73 36.28
N LEU A 417 7.82 13.75 36.83
CA LEU A 417 7.51 12.33 36.70
C LEU A 417 6.13 12.00 37.29
N GLN A 418 5.84 12.49 38.49
CA GLN A 418 4.53 12.30 39.13
C GLN A 418 3.42 12.85 38.25
N LYS A 419 3.55 14.09 37.77
CA LYS A 419 2.55 14.72 36.89
C LYS A 419 2.38 13.97 35.57
N PHE A 420 3.47 13.46 35.01
CA PHE A 420 3.44 12.67 33.78
C PHE A 420 2.72 11.34 33.98
N PHE A 421 3.08 10.57 35.01
CA PHE A 421 2.48 9.26 35.27
C PHE A 421 1.07 9.33 35.89
N GLU A 422 0.61 10.50 36.36
CA GLU A 422 -0.82 10.75 36.67
C GLU A 422 -1.70 10.57 35.43
N LYS A 423 -1.20 10.95 34.25
CA LYS A 423 -1.94 10.96 32.98
C LYS A 423 -1.53 9.84 32.04
N HIS A 424 -0.27 9.42 32.09
CA HIS A 424 0.34 8.48 31.15
C HIS A 424 0.79 7.20 31.85
N ILE A 425 -0.03 6.16 31.77
CA ILE A 425 0.29 4.84 32.35
C ILE A 425 0.83 3.94 31.24
N PHE A 426 2.06 3.45 31.39
CA PHE A 426 2.62 2.49 30.45
C PHE A 426 1.97 1.11 30.63
N ASN A 427 1.26 0.66 29.60
CA ASN A 427 0.78 -0.71 29.49
C ASN A 427 1.20 -1.26 28.12
N PRO A 428 2.15 -2.22 28.04
CA PRO A 428 2.63 -2.75 26.77
C PRO A 428 1.55 -3.49 25.96
N GLU A 429 0.53 -4.08 26.61
CA GLU A 429 -0.55 -4.77 25.89
C GLU A 429 -1.53 -3.79 25.22
N SER A 430 -1.71 -2.60 25.78
CA SER A 430 -2.60 -1.57 25.21
C SER A 430 -1.94 -0.78 24.08
N GLN A 431 -0.66 -1.00 23.81
CA GLN A 431 0.07 -0.37 22.70
C GLN A 431 0.01 -1.20 21.40
N LYS A 432 -0.70 -2.34 21.40
CA LYS A 432 -0.79 -3.18 20.20
C LYS A 432 -1.62 -2.50 19.11
N GLU A 433 -0.97 -2.15 18.02
CA GLU A 433 -1.61 -1.65 16.81
C GLU A 433 -1.68 -2.72 15.73
N ASN A 434 -2.63 -2.59 14.79
CA ASN A 434 -2.62 -3.41 13.58
C ASN A 434 -1.42 -3.01 12.71
N PRO A 435 -0.72 -3.98 12.08
CA PRO A 435 0.40 -3.69 11.19
C PRO A 435 -0.09 -2.91 9.96
N LYS A 436 0.57 -1.80 9.67
CA LYS A 436 0.28 -0.91 8.54
C LYS A 436 1.55 -0.68 7.71
N ASN A 437 1.35 -0.55 6.41
CA ASN A 437 2.37 -0.09 5.47
C ASN A 437 2.28 1.43 5.29
N TYR A 438 3.40 2.06 4.95
CA TYR A 438 3.52 3.48 4.66
C TYR A 438 4.22 3.65 3.31
N VAL A 439 3.74 4.57 2.46
CA VAL A 439 4.29 4.79 1.11
C VAL A 439 4.62 6.27 0.91
N LEU A 440 5.89 6.56 0.60
CA LEU A 440 6.37 7.88 0.22
C LEU A 440 6.69 7.91 -1.28
N VAL A 441 5.97 8.73 -2.03
CA VAL A 441 6.25 9.01 -3.45
C VAL A 441 7.09 10.27 -3.57
N ILE A 442 8.24 10.16 -4.24
CA ILE A 442 9.12 11.29 -4.56
C ILE A 442 9.11 11.50 -6.07
N ASP A 443 8.31 12.46 -6.50
CA ASP A 443 8.16 12.82 -7.90
C ASP A 443 9.36 13.65 -8.37
N GLU A 444 9.80 13.43 -9.61
CA GLU A 444 10.98 14.09 -10.19
C GLU A 444 12.25 13.93 -9.33
N ILE A 445 12.48 12.72 -8.81
CA ILE A 445 13.52 12.42 -7.80
C ILE A 445 14.94 12.82 -8.25
N ASN A 446 15.19 12.86 -9.56
CA ASN A 446 16.49 13.25 -10.11
C ASN A 446 16.74 14.76 -10.02
N ARG A 447 15.71 15.61 -9.91
CA ARG A 447 15.83 17.09 -9.91
C ARG A 447 16.64 17.66 -8.77
N ALA A 448 16.85 16.89 -7.71
CA ALA A 448 17.76 17.23 -6.62
C ALA A 448 18.95 16.27 -6.59
N ASN A 449 20.07 16.70 -6.01
CA ASN A 449 21.18 15.80 -5.73
C ASN A 449 20.79 14.84 -4.60
N LEU A 450 20.24 13.68 -4.97
CA LEU A 450 19.69 12.72 -4.02
C LEU A 450 20.73 12.24 -2.99
N SER A 451 22.01 12.13 -3.37
CA SER A 451 23.08 11.77 -2.44
C SER A 451 23.23 12.82 -1.34
N SER A 452 23.21 14.10 -1.70
CA SER A 452 23.27 15.21 -0.73
C SER A 452 21.98 15.33 0.09
N VAL A 453 20.82 15.13 -0.53
CA VAL A 453 19.51 15.23 0.13
C VAL A 453 19.30 14.13 1.17
N LEU A 454 19.75 12.90 0.91
CA LEU A 454 19.65 11.79 1.86
C LEU A 454 20.78 11.78 2.88
N GLY A 455 21.97 12.28 2.53
CA GLY A 455 23.15 12.24 3.38
C GLY A 455 23.44 10.81 3.86
N GLU A 456 23.63 10.65 5.16
CA GLU A 456 23.92 9.35 5.79
C GLU A 456 22.72 8.37 5.78
N LEU A 457 21.50 8.82 5.46
CA LEU A 457 20.35 7.92 5.34
C LEU A 457 20.42 6.97 4.15
N ILE A 458 21.38 7.16 3.24
CA ILE A 458 21.64 6.20 2.17
C ILE A 458 21.92 4.81 2.74
N TYR A 459 22.58 4.71 3.90
CA TYR A 459 22.82 3.44 4.58
C TYR A 459 21.52 2.82 5.10
N ALA A 460 20.61 3.62 5.64
CA ALA A 460 19.31 3.15 6.16
C ALA A 460 18.33 2.68 5.07
N LEU A 461 18.60 3.00 3.79
CA LEU A 461 17.88 2.40 2.65
C LEU A 461 18.19 0.91 2.49
N GLU A 462 19.39 0.49 2.86
CA GLU A 462 19.85 -0.90 2.74
C GLU A 462 19.55 -1.68 4.04
N TYR A 463 19.86 -1.08 5.19
CA TYR A 463 19.70 -1.70 6.51
C TYR A 463 18.44 -1.19 7.21
N ARG A 464 17.26 -1.58 6.68
CA ARG A 464 15.96 -1.22 7.25
C ARG A 464 15.84 -1.71 8.71
N GLY A 465 15.35 -0.83 9.60
CA GLY A 465 15.19 -1.12 11.02
C GLY A 465 16.45 -0.91 11.87
N GLU A 466 17.61 -0.62 11.25
CA GLU A 466 18.85 -0.27 11.96
C GLU A 466 18.97 1.24 12.18
N GLU A 467 19.68 1.61 13.25
CA GLU A 467 19.97 3.00 13.59
C GLU A 467 21.16 3.52 12.79
N VAL A 468 20.99 4.68 12.14
CA VAL A 468 22.09 5.40 11.49
C VAL A 468 22.27 6.78 12.12
N GLU A 469 23.51 7.25 12.16
CA GLU A 469 23.82 8.60 12.63
C GLU A 469 23.41 9.63 11.58
N SER A 470 22.71 10.66 12.05
CA SER A 470 22.23 11.79 11.24
C SER A 470 23.01 13.05 11.61
N MET A 471 23.08 14.01 10.69
CA MET A 471 23.87 15.24 10.90
C MET A 471 23.36 16.13 12.04
N TYR A 472 22.08 16.00 12.42
CA TYR A 472 21.47 16.82 13.46
C TYR A 472 20.88 15.96 14.57
N GLU A 473 21.08 16.42 15.80
CA GLU A 473 20.48 15.84 16.99
C GLU A 473 19.06 16.38 17.21
N VAL A 474 18.08 15.49 17.06
CA VAL A 474 16.66 15.77 17.34
C VAL A 474 16.28 14.96 18.58
N ASP A 475 15.60 15.59 19.54
CA ASP A 475 15.14 14.93 20.77
C ASP A 475 16.26 14.20 21.56
N GLY A 476 17.48 14.77 21.58
CA GLY A 476 18.62 14.19 22.30
C GLY A 476 19.30 13.02 21.59
N SER A 477 18.88 12.71 20.37
CA SER A 477 19.39 11.60 19.59
C SER A 477 19.81 12.03 18.19
N GLN A 478 21.04 11.72 17.85
CA GLN A 478 21.53 11.82 16.47
C GLN A 478 21.10 10.62 15.63
N LYS A 479 20.41 9.64 16.21
CA LYS A 479 20.03 8.42 15.51
C LYS A 479 18.72 8.58 14.74
N LEU A 480 18.66 7.95 13.58
CA LEU A 480 17.46 7.84 12.77
C LEU A 480 17.32 6.40 12.26
N VAL A 481 16.08 5.93 12.10
CA VAL A 481 15.78 4.58 11.60
C VAL A 481 14.78 4.72 10.47
N LEU A 482 15.01 3.99 9.36
CA LEU A 482 13.99 3.80 8.33
C LEU A 482 13.38 2.40 8.51
N PRO A 483 12.08 2.29 8.86
CA PRO A 483 11.48 1.02 9.24
C PRO A 483 11.15 0.15 8.02
N PRO A 484 11.04 -1.18 8.16
CA PRO A 484 10.73 -2.09 7.05
C PRO A 484 9.34 -1.90 6.43
N ASN A 485 8.38 -1.31 7.15
CA ASN A 485 7.04 -1.02 6.64
C ASN A 485 6.94 0.32 5.87
N LEU A 486 8.06 1.02 5.65
CA LEU A 486 8.13 2.24 4.84
C LEU A 486 8.67 1.92 3.44
N TYR A 487 7.82 2.15 2.43
CA TYR A 487 8.13 2.01 1.01
C TYR A 487 8.38 3.37 0.38
N ILE A 488 9.39 3.46 -0.50
CA ILE A 488 9.73 4.70 -1.23
C ILE A 488 9.63 4.46 -2.73
N ILE A 489 8.82 5.26 -3.43
CA ILE A 489 8.66 5.20 -4.88
C ILE A 489 9.13 6.50 -5.49
N GLY A 490 10.25 6.49 -6.20
CA GLY A 490 10.73 7.63 -6.98
C GLY A 490 10.12 7.63 -8.39
N THR A 491 9.89 8.80 -8.97
CA THR A 491 9.66 8.93 -10.41
C THR A 491 10.79 9.75 -11.03
N MET A 492 11.23 9.39 -12.22
CA MET A 492 12.34 10.05 -12.91
C MET A 492 12.03 10.22 -14.40
N ASN A 493 12.13 11.46 -14.90
CA ASN A 493 12.16 11.70 -16.34
C ASN A 493 13.59 11.50 -16.85
N THR A 494 13.74 10.63 -17.85
CA THR A 494 15.03 10.28 -18.45
C THR A 494 15.46 11.23 -19.56
N ALA A 495 14.51 11.92 -20.20
CA ALA A 495 14.79 12.84 -21.30
C ALA A 495 15.36 14.19 -20.83
N ASP A 496 15.17 14.54 -19.55
CA ASP A 496 15.58 15.84 -19.00
C ASP A 496 17.08 15.84 -18.66
N ARG A 497 17.88 16.48 -19.52
CA ARG A 497 19.34 16.63 -19.34
C ARG A 497 19.72 17.72 -18.33
N SER A 498 18.78 18.55 -17.88
CA SER A 498 19.06 19.62 -16.90
C SER A 498 19.27 19.08 -15.48
N VAL A 499 19.10 17.76 -15.32
CA VAL A 499 18.93 17.11 -14.05
C VAL A 499 20.15 16.25 -13.71
N GLY A 500 20.59 16.30 -12.44
CA GLY A 500 21.83 15.67 -11.99
C GLY A 500 21.87 14.15 -12.20
N HIS A 501 23.06 13.61 -12.49
CA HIS A 501 23.26 12.17 -12.57
C HIS A 501 22.98 11.50 -11.22
N ILE A 502 22.20 10.42 -11.23
CA ILE A 502 22.03 9.57 -10.04
C ILE A 502 23.31 8.78 -9.80
N ASP A 503 23.91 9.01 -8.62
CA ASP A 503 25.12 8.33 -8.15
C ASP A 503 24.95 6.80 -8.08
N TYR A 504 26.03 6.07 -8.35
CA TYR A 504 26.13 4.62 -8.17
C TYR A 504 25.74 4.15 -6.76
N ALA A 505 25.98 4.97 -5.73
CA ALA A 505 25.53 4.67 -4.38
C ALA A 505 24.02 4.51 -4.33
N ILE A 506 23.25 5.46 -4.86
CA ILE A 506 21.79 5.39 -4.96
C ILE A 506 21.38 4.24 -5.87
N ARG A 507 22.02 4.10 -7.04
CA ARG A 507 21.65 3.06 -8.02
C ARG A 507 21.66 1.65 -7.45
N ARG A 508 22.53 1.37 -6.46
CA ARG A 508 22.58 0.07 -5.78
C ARG A 508 21.45 -0.16 -4.78
N ARG A 509 20.85 0.90 -4.24
CA ARG A 509 19.81 0.83 -3.19
C ARG A 509 18.40 0.86 -3.77
N PHE A 510 18.19 1.57 -4.87
CA PHE A 510 16.91 1.57 -5.58
C PHE A 510 16.90 0.52 -6.68
N ALA A 511 15.76 -0.15 -6.87
CA ALA A 511 15.53 -0.86 -8.13
C ALA A 511 14.94 0.10 -9.17
N PHE A 512 15.45 0.04 -10.40
CA PHE A 512 15.01 0.89 -11.50
C PHE A 512 14.06 0.11 -12.38
N VAL A 513 12.91 0.70 -12.68
CA VAL A 513 11.84 0.10 -13.48
C VAL A 513 11.51 1.06 -14.62
N ASP A 514 11.64 0.58 -15.84
CA ASP A 514 11.36 1.38 -17.04
C ASP A 514 9.86 1.42 -17.33
N VAL A 515 9.30 2.62 -17.43
CA VAL A 515 7.90 2.88 -17.81
C VAL A 515 7.89 3.48 -19.21
N LEU A 516 7.72 2.60 -20.20
CA LEU A 516 7.76 2.91 -21.62
C LEU A 516 6.40 3.46 -22.12
N PRO A 517 6.39 4.25 -23.22
CA PRO A 517 5.15 4.66 -23.86
C PRO A 517 4.41 3.45 -24.47
N LYS A 518 3.08 3.48 -24.38
CA LYS A 518 2.16 2.36 -24.63
C LYS A 518 1.00 2.83 -25.50
N ASN A 519 0.44 1.96 -26.33
CA ASN A 519 -0.72 2.35 -27.14
C ASN A 519 -1.98 2.18 -26.30
N LEU A 520 -2.48 3.24 -25.65
CA LEU A 520 -3.57 3.07 -24.69
C LEU A 520 -4.88 2.57 -25.30
N LYS A 521 -5.05 2.64 -26.63
CA LYS A 521 -6.25 2.12 -27.29
C LYS A 521 -6.23 0.60 -27.35
N THR A 522 -5.12 0.02 -27.78
CA THR A 522 -4.92 -1.44 -27.75
C THR A 522 -4.71 -1.91 -26.32
N ASP A 523 -3.89 -1.16 -25.57
CA ASP A 523 -3.34 -1.61 -24.31
C ASP A 523 -4.32 -1.48 -23.14
N ASP A 524 -5.09 -0.39 -23.12
CA ASP A 524 -5.99 -0.01 -22.02
C ASP A 524 -7.46 0.22 -22.48
N GLY A 525 -7.78 -0.05 -23.76
CA GLY A 525 -9.13 0.16 -24.32
C GLY A 525 -9.58 1.63 -24.38
N MET A 526 -8.63 2.57 -24.39
CA MET A 526 -8.92 4.01 -24.32
C MET A 526 -9.36 4.55 -25.69
N GLU A 527 -10.67 4.69 -25.89
CA GLU A 527 -11.27 5.11 -27.18
C GLU A 527 -10.82 6.49 -27.66
N ASN A 528 -10.53 7.42 -26.75
CA ASN A 528 -10.08 8.77 -27.07
C ASN A 528 -8.55 8.86 -27.29
N PHE A 529 -7.86 7.76 -27.57
CA PHE A 529 -6.43 7.75 -27.87
C PHE A 529 -6.17 7.72 -29.39
N ASP A 530 -5.34 8.64 -29.88
CA ASP A 530 -4.94 8.70 -31.29
C ASP A 530 -3.78 7.73 -31.58
N GLU A 531 -4.14 6.48 -31.89
CA GLU A 531 -3.20 5.41 -32.19
C GLU A 531 -2.36 5.66 -33.45
N ILE A 532 -2.91 6.38 -34.42
CA ILE A 532 -2.25 6.64 -35.71
C ILE A 532 -1.11 7.64 -35.47
N LEU A 533 -1.43 8.78 -34.86
CA LEU A 533 -0.44 9.80 -34.56
C LEU A 533 0.60 9.29 -33.55
N PHE A 534 0.20 8.46 -32.58
CA PHE A 534 1.15 7.79 -31.69
C PHE A 534 2.15 6.92 -32.46
N ALA A 535 1.68 6.10 -33.40
CA ALA A 535 2.54 5.24 -34.22
C ALA A 535 3.47 6.06 -35.12
N GLU A 536 2.97 7.12 -35.75
CA GLU A 536 3.76 8.06 -36.56
C GLU A 536 4.91 8.68 -35.76
N VAL A 537 4.61 9.23 -34.57
CA VAL A 537 5.63 9.83 -33.72
C VAL A 537 6.59 8.77 -33.15
N LYS A 538 6.08 7.59 -32.75
CA LYS A 538 6.90 6.48 -32.24
C LYS A 538 7.95 6.03 -33.28
N SER A 539 7.62 6.08 -34.57
CA SER A 539 8.54 5.72 -35.66
C SER A 539 9.79 6.60 -35.75
N LEU A 540 9.73 7.83 -35.21
CA LEU A 540 10.89 8.71 -35.10
C LEU A 540 11.92 8.21 -34.10
N PHE A 541 11.55 7.34 -33.16
CA PHE A 541 12.43 6.90 -32.08
C PHE A 541 12.88 5.45 -32.26
N THR A 542 11.99 4.55 -32.68
CA THR A 542 12.28 3.10 -32.71
C THR A 542 11.69 2.39 -33.92
N LYS A 543 12.29 1.24 -34.28
CA LYS A 543 11.79 0.34 -35.33
C LYS A 543 11.00 -0.86 -34.78
N ASP A 544 11.24 -1.24 -33.52
CA ASP A 544 10.77 -2.48 -32.91
C ASP A 544 10.61 -2.33 -31.39
N ASP A 545 9.57 -1.58 -31.01
CA ASP A 545 9.14 -1.45 -29.62
C ASP A 545 10.25 -1.11 -28.61
N TYR A 546 11.00 -0.05 -28.94
CA TYR A 546 12.07 0.55 -28.14
C TYR A 546 13.35 -0.27 -28.00
N GLN A 547 13.47 -1.41 -28.71
CA GLN A 547 14.68 -2.25 -28.69
C GLN A 547 15.79 -1.70 -29.60
N THR A 548 15.42 -1.18 -30.77
CA THR A 548 16.37 -0.58 -31.73
C THR A 548 16.00 0.85 -32.09
N ASN A 549 17.03 1.64 -32.37
CA ASN A 549 16.90 3.03 -32.81
C ASN A 549 16.33 3.11 -34.23
N SER A 550 15.47 4.11 -34.44
CA SER A 550 15.08 4.52 -35.79
C SER A 550 16.29 5.12 -36.55
N ASP A 551 16.11 5.33 -37.85
CA ASP A 551 17.12 6.06 -38.65
C ASP A 551 17.16 7.56 -38.31
N TYR A 552 16.18 8.06 -37.56
CA TYR A 552 16.02 9.46 -37.16
C TYR A 552 16.58 9.75 -35.76
N LEU A 553 16.67 8.75 -34.89
CA LEU A 553 17.24 8.90 -33.54
C LEU A 553 18.77 8.94 -33.61
N ALA A 554 19.41 9.86 -32.89
CA ALA A 554 20.87 9.88 -32.78
C ALA A 554 21.39 8.68 -31.97
N ASP A 555 22.54 8.14 -32.37
CA ASP A 555 23.06 6.85 -31.90
C ASP A 555 23.45 6.85 -30.41
N GLU A 556 23.63 8.04 -29.82
CA GLU A 556 23.93 8.23 -28.41
C GLU A 556 22.70 8.16 -27.49
N PHE A 557 21.48 8.15 -28.05
CA PHE A 557 20.23 8.04 -27.30
C PHE A 557 19.58 6.67 -27.49
N LYS A 558 18.82 6.27 -26.47
CA LYS A 558 17.95 5.09 -26.55
C LYS A 558 16.49 5.53 -26.65
N PRO A 559 15.64 4.82 -27.40
CA PRO A 559 14.24 5.19 -27.55
C PRO A 559 13.50 5.19 -26.20
N ALA A 560 13.82 4.22 -25.35
CA ALA A 560 13.30 4.09 -23.99
C ALA A 560 13.58 5.30 -23.08
N GLU A 561 14.54 6.16 -23.42
CA GLU A 561 14.93 7.31 -22.60
C GLU A 561 14.27 8.62 -23.07
N VAL A 562 13.96 8.73 -24.37
CA VAL A 562 13.58 10.01 -25.01
C VAL A 562 12.29 9.98 -25.83
N ALA A 563 11.67 8.80 -26.07
CA ALA A 563 10.44 8.71 -26.86
C ALA A 563 9.30 9.54 -26.24
N LEU A 564 8.34 10.01 -27.05
CA LEU A 564 7.23 10.78 -26.49
C LEU A 564 6.20 9.86 -25.81
N GLY A 565 5.80 10.20 -24.59
CA GLY A 565 4.86 9.41 -23.80
C GLY A 565 3.43 9.37 -24.35
N HIS A 566 2.69 8.33 -24.00
CA HIS A 566 1.33 8.10 -24.50
C HIS A 566 0.32 9.19 -24.07
N SER A 567 0.55 9.91 -22.97
CA SER A 567 -0.38 10.96 -22.50
C SER A 567 -0.55 12.13 -23.48
N TYR A 568 0.40 12.32 -24.40
CA TYR A 568 0.34 13.36 -25.42
C TYR A 568 -0.72 13.07 -26.49
N PHE A 569 -1.12 11.80 -26.65
CA PHE A 569 -1.99 11.32 -27.73
C PHE A 569 -3.42 11.01 -27.26
N ILE A 570 -3.75 11.40 -26.03
CA ILE A 570 -5.12 11.28 -25.50
C ILE A 570 -5.89 12.55 -25.90
N ASP A 571 -6.96 12.43 -26.68
CA ASP A 571 -7.84 13.56 -27.01
C ASP A 571 -8.55 14.06 -25.74
N LYS A 572 -8.45 15.37 -25.51
CA LYS A 572 -9.07 16.09 -24.39
C LYS A 572 -10.02 17.17 -24.92
N THR A 573 -10.83 16.81 -25.90
CA THR A 573 -11.78 17.72 -26.55
C THR A 573 -12.74 18.36 -25.54
N GLU A 574 -13.14 17.61 -24.50
CA GLU A 574 -13.98 18.13 -23.39
C GLU A 574 -13.30 19.25 -22.58
N ASP A 575 -11.96 19.26 -22.52
CA ASP A 575 -11.14 20.29 -21.87
C ASP A 575 -10.69 21.41 -22.84
N GLY A 576 -11.16 21.39 -24.10
CA GLY A 576 -10.81 22.35 -25.14
C GLY A 576 -9.49 22.07 -25.88
N GLY A 577 -8.89 20.90 -25.69
CA GLY A 577 -7.62 20.49 -26.31
C GLY A 577 -7.79 19.39 -27.36
N SER A 578 -8.41 19.71 -28.51
CA SER A 578 -8.53 18.77 -29.62
C SER A 578 -7.15 18.26 -30.08
N MET A 579 -7.10 17.07 -30.67
CA MET A 579 -5.83 16.47 -31.08
C MET A 579 -5.02 17.34 -32.05
N ASP A 580 -5.69 18.09 -32.94
CA ASP A 580 -5.04 19.07 -33.83
C ASP A 580 -4.29 20.17 -33.06
N ILE A 581 -4.90 20.70 -31.99
CA ILE A 581 -4.28 21.71 -31.13
C ILE A 581 -3.07 21.11 -30.42
N ARG A 582 -3.22 19.89 -29.88
CA ARG A 582 -2.12 19.21 -29.18
C ARG A 582 -0.97 18.89 -30.13
N LEU A 583 -1.26 18.46 -31.35
CA LEU A 583 -0.25 18.21 -32.38
C LEU A 583 0.56 19.48 -32.68
N GLU A 584 -0.12 20.60 -32.98
CA GLU A 584 0.53 21.84 -33.40
C GLU A 584 1.26 22.58 -32.26
N TYR A 585 0.73 22.51 -31.03
CA TYR A 585 1.21 23.33 -29.92
C TYR A 585 1.89 22.57 -28.78
N GLU A 586 1.79 21.23 -28.73
CA GLU A 586 2.51 20.40 -27.74
C GLU A 586 3.53 19.48 -28.44
N ILE A 587 3.08 18.64 -29.37
CA ILE A 587 3.91 17.56 -29.95
C ILE A 587 4.98 18.11 -30.90
N LYS A 588 4.59 18.84 -31.96
CA LYS A 588 5.55 19.39 -32.94
C LYS A 588 6.60 20.30 -32.28
N PRO A 589 6.25 21.22 -31.35
CA PRO A 589 7.25 22.02 -30.65
C PRO A 589 8.29 21.19 -29.89
N ILE A 590 7.88 20.13 -29.17
CA ILE A 590 8.81 19.24 -28.45
C ILE A 590 9.76 18.55 -29.44
N LEU A 591 9.21 18.00 -30.53
CA LEU A 591 10.02 17.29 -31.54
C LEU A 591 10.98 18.23 -32.28
N ARG A 592 10.60 19.49 -32.53
CA ARG A 592 11.50 20.52 -33.08
C ARG A 592 12.65 20.83 -32.12
N GLU A 593 12.38 20.91 -30.83
CA GLU A 593 13.44 21.08 -29.83
C GLU A 593 14.35 19.84 -29.77
N TYR A 594 13.80 18.63 -29.91
CA TYR A 594 14.62 17.40 -29.98
C TYR A 594 15.57 17.39 -31.19
N VAL A 595 15.15 17.93 -32.33
CA VAL A 595 16.03 18.13 -33.50
C VAL A 595 17.12 19.16 -33.18
N LYS A 596 16.78 20.25 -32.49
CA LYS A 596 17.71 21.32 -32.10
C LYS A 596 18.74 20.84 -31.07
N ASP A 597 18.34 19.99 -30.13
CA ASP A 597 19.18 19.41 -29.06
C ASP A 597 19.99 18.19 -29.52
N GLY A 598 19.83 17.79 -30.79
CA GLY A 598 20.54 16.66 -31.40
C GLY A 598 20.03 15.28 -30.98
N ILE A 599 18.88 15.20 -30.29
CA ILE A 599 18.23 13.93 -29.98
C ILE A 599 17.74 13.27 -31.27
N LEU A 600 17.03 14.05 -32.09
CA LEU A 600 16.61 13.65 -33.43
C LEU A 600 17.53 14.26 -34.49
N LYS A 601 17.82 13.50 -35.54
CA LYS A 601 18.61 13.94 -36.69
C LYS A 601 17.80 14.91 -37.55
N LEU A 602 18.49 15.78 -38.29
CA LEU A 602 17.86 16.83 -39.12
C LEU A 602 16.84 16.30 -40.14
N ASN A 603 17.04 15.08 -40.65
CA ASN A 603 16.11 14.43 -41.59
C ASN A 603 14.74 14.07 -40.97
N ALA A 604 14.59 14.14 -39.65
CA ALA A 604 13.30 13.99 -38.98
C ALA A 604 12.38 15.22 -39.17
N LEU A 605 12.95 16.40 -39.44
CA LEU A 605 12.20 17.66 -39.45
C LEU A 605 11.09 17.68 -40.52
N ASP A 606 11.40 17.19 -41.73
CA ASP A 606 10.42 17.12 -42.82
C ASP A 606 9.25 16.19 -42.49
N ILE A 607 9.49 15.13 -41.71
CA ILE A 607 8.44 14.20 -41.26
C ILE A 607 7.57 14.87 -40.20
N ILE A 608 8.20 15.52 -39.22
CA ILE A 608 7.52 16.24 -38.12
C ILE A 608 6.56 17.29 -38.67
N GLU A 609 6.96 18.05 -39.70
CA GLU A 609 6.10 19.10 -40.28
C GLU A 609 4.92 18.55 -41.08
N ASN A 610 4.95 17.27 -41.47
CA ASN A 610 3.92 16.62 -42.28
C ASN A 610 2.92 15.78 -41.46
N PHE A 611 3.16 15.55 -40.17
CA PHE A 611 2.17 14.92 -39.29
C PHE A 611 0.81 15.64 -39.36
N GLY A 612 -0.26 14.84 -39.46
CA GLY A 612 -1.65 15.29 -39.53
C GLY A 612 -2.12 15.82 -40.90
N LYS A 613 -1.25 15.90 -41.92
CA LYS A 613 -1.63 16.47 -43.24
C LYS A 613 -2.23 15.48 -44.23
N GLU A 614 -2.07 14.16 -44.04
CA GLU A 614 -2.50 13.14 -45.02
C GLU A 614 -4.00 12.79 -44.97
N ASN A 615 -4.75 13.19 -43.94
CA ASN A 615 -6.18 12.87 -43.78
C ASN A 615 -7.16 13.96 -44.29
N THR A 616 -6.69 14.96 -45.04
CA THR A 616 -7.57 16.03 -45.58
C THR A 616 -7.98 15.84 -47.04
N GLY A 617 -7.74 14.66 -47.62
CA GLY A 617 -8.04 14.36 -49.01
C GLY A 617 -8.71 13.00 -49.23
N SER A 618 -9.99 12.88 -48.88
CA SER A 618 -10.90 11.87 -49.46
C SER A 618 -12.35 12.31 -49.37
#